data_AF-A0A1F8XRB7-F1
#
_entry.id   AF-A0A1F8XRB7-F1
#
_cell.length_a   1.000
_cell.length_b   1.000
_cell.length_c   1.000
_cell.angle_alpha   90.00
_cell.angle_beta   90.00
_cell.angle_gamma   90.00
#
_symmetry.space_group_name_H-M   'P 1'
#
loop_
_entity.id
_entity.type
_entity.pdbx_description
1 polymer ?
#
loop_
_entity_poly.entity_id
_entity_poly.type
_entity_poly.pdbx_seq_one_letter_code
_entity_poly.pdbx_strand_id
1 'polypeptide(L)'
;MKGIIEICEDRRIPDAARDPKLHYYELRHGDCDWATPCTIEKRVFVNFWGTIATSKEINLGKDGYIILDDEEGDLFVQEAGRFGSIRIEKEGRL
;
A
#
# COMPACT_ATOMS: atom_id res chain seq x y z
N MET A 1 -12.92 8.42 -4.23
CA MET A 1 -12.27 9.42 -3.37
C MET A 1 -10.90 9.73 -3.97
N LYS A 2 -10.60 10.99 -4.31
CA LYS A 2 -9.29 11.37 -4.86
C LYS A 2 -8.24 11.45 -3.74
N GLY A 3 -7.19 10.65 -3.85
CA GLY A 3 -6.02 10.68 -2.98
C GLY A 3 -4.81 10.26 -3.80
N ILE A 4 -3.69 10.96 -3.65
CA ILE A 4 -2.44 10.56 -4.28
C ILE A 4 -1.95 9.34 -3.51
N ILE A 5 -1.85 8.19 -4.17
CA ILE A 5 -1.06 7.05 -3.70
C ILE A 5 0.36 7.23 -4.27
N GLU A 6 1.41 6.83 -3.57
CA GLU A 6 2.73 6.56 -4.14
C GLU A 6 3.10 5.16 -3.67
N ILE A 7 3.26 4.22 -4.60
CA ILE A 7 3.61 2.82 -4.29
C ILE A 7 5.11 2.65 -4.56
N CYS A 8 5.85 2.22 -3.55
CA CYS A 8 7.23 1.77 -3.68
C CYS A 8 7.28 0.27 -3.37
N GLU A 9 7.39 -0.54 -4.43
CA GLU A 9 7.63 -1.98 -4.35
C GLU A 9 9.06 -2.27 -3.86
N ASP A 10 9.22 -3.36 -3.10
CA ASP A 10 10.50 -3.94 -2.64
C ASP A 10 11.42 -3.05 -1.81
N ARG A 11 11.04 -1.79 -1.53
CA ARG A 11 11.80 -0.88 -0.69
C ARG A 11 10.90 -0.11 0.26
N ARG A 12 11.31 -0.07 1.52
CA ARG A 12 10.74 0.84 2.50
C ARG A 12 11.21 2.25 2.22
N ILE A 13 10.28 3.19 2.20
CA ILE A 13 10.61 4.62 2.27
C ILE A 13 11.07 4.91 3.70
N PRO A 14 12.36 5.25 3.93
CA PRO A 14 12.87 5.55 5.26
C PRO A 14 12.14 6.74 5.88
N ASP A 15 11.97 6.76 7.21
CA ASP A 15 11.23 7.85 7.88
C ASP A 15 11.80 9.24 7.58
N ALA A 16 13.12 9.36 7.42
CA ALA A 16 13.77 10.62 7.06
C ALA A 16 13.47 11.11 5.63
N ALA A 17 12.99 10.23 4.74
CA ALA A 17 12.62 10.55 3.36
C ALA A 17 11.10 10.73 3.19
N ARG A 18 10.30 10.56 4.26
CA ARG A 18 8.85 10.70 4.23
C ARG A 18 8.45 12.17 4.23
N ASP A 19 7.51 12.53 3.38
CA ASP A 19 6.86 13.85 3.41
C ASP A 19 5.89 13.90 4.61
N PRO A 20 6.05 14.83 5.57
CA PRO A 20 5.16 14.94 6.72
C PRO A 20 3.70 15.27 6.38
N LYS A 21 3.40 15.66 5.14
CA LYS A 21 2.03 15.90 4.65
C LYS A 21 1.34 14.63 4.14
N LEU A 22 2.05 13.51 4.04
CA LEU A 22 1.53 12.24 3.57
C LEU A 22 1.43 11.23 4.72
N HIS A 23 0.54 10.27 4.54
CA HIS A 23 0.34 9.14 5.45
C HIS A 23 0.96 7.89 4.83
N TYR A 24 1.82 7.20 5.58
CA TYR A 24 2.52 6.03 5.08
C TYR A 24 1.97 4.75 5.71
N TYR A 25 1.83 3.73 4.88
CA TYR A 25 1.40 2.38 5.21
C TYR A 25 2.25 1.38 4.43
N GLU A 26 2.15 0.11 4.81
CA GLU A 26 2.91 -0.96 4.20
C GLU A 26 1.98 -2.08 3.74
N LEU A 27 2.35 -2.69 2.64
CA LEU A 27 1.67 -3.82 2.03
C LEU A 27 2.39 -5.10 2.44
N ARG A 28 1.63 -6.12 2.82
CA ARG A 28 2.15 -7.45 3.12
C ARG A 28 1.66 -8.44 2.08
N HIS A 29 2.56 -9.31 1.61
CA HIS A 29 2.21 -10.45 0.76
C HIS A 29 1.88 -11.68 1.61
N GLY A 30 1.21 -12.65 1.00
CA GLY A 30 0.87 -13.92 1.64
C GLY A 30 2.09 -14.80 1.92
N ASP A 31 1.95 -15.79 2.79
CA ASP A 31 3.04 -16.74 3.07
C ASP A 31 3.37 -17.62 1.86
N CYS A 32 2.36 -17.92 1.03
CA CYS A 32 2.47 -18.79 -0.14
C CYS A 32 2.43 -18.05 -1.49
N ASP A 33 1.94 -16.81 -1.51
CA ASP A 33 1.93 -15.95 -2.69
C ASP A 33 2.66 -14.65 -2.36
N TRP A 34 3.78 -14.43 -3.05
CA TRP A 34 4.67 -13.29 -2.83
C TRP A 34 4.47 -12.21 -3.89
N ALA A 35 3.69 -12.50 -4.94
CA ALA A 35 3.50 -11.59 -6.07
C ALA A 35 2.47 -10.50 -5.76
N THR A 36 1.42 -10.83 -5.02
CA THR A 36 0.30 -9.92 -4.73
C THR A 36 0.24 -9.58 -3.23
N PRO A 37 -0.02 -8.30 -2.88
CA PRO A 37 -0.27 -7.93 -1.50
C PRO A 37 -1.66 -8.36 -1.07
N CYS A 38 -1.78 -8.85 0.17
CA CYS A 38 -3.03 -9.32 0.75
C CYS A 38 -3.53 -8.46 1.91
N THR A 39 -2.70 -7.54 2.44
CA THR A 39 -3.13 -6.59 3.49
C THR A 39 -2.42 -5.24 3.39
N ILE A 40 -3.11 -4.19 3.89
CA ILE A 40 -2.54 -2.86 4.18
C ILE A 40 -2.40 -2.72 5.70
N GLU A 41 -1.20 -2.42 6.18
CA GLU A 41 -0.88 -2.29 7.60
C GLU A 41 -0.13 -0.99 7.90
N LYS A 42 -0.06 -0.58 9.18
CA LYS A 42 0.77 0.57 9.56
C LYS A 42 2.27 0.25 9.45
N ARG A 43 2.64 -0.98 9.76
CA ARG A 43 4.02 -1.51 9.71
C ARG A 43 3.96 -3.03 9.61
N VAL A 44 4.51 -3.58 8.55
CA VAL A 44 4.66 -5.01 8.29
C VAL A 44 6.03 -5.44 8.78
N PHE A 45 6.13 -6.48 9.61
CA PHE A 45 7.41 -7.01 10.10
C PHE A 45 7.95 -8.19 9.28
N VAL A 46 7.06 -9.00 8.73
CA VAL A 46 7.36 -10.21 7.95
C VAL A 46 6.55 -10.12 6.65
N ASN A 47 7.07 -10.67 5.54
CA ASN A 47 6.43 -10.66 4.22
C ASN A 47 6.10 -9.24 3.69
N PHE A 48 7.04 -8.32 3.82
CA PHE A 48 6.90 -6.99 3.26
C PHE A 48 6.83 -7.05 1.73
N TRP A 49 5.82 -6.42 1.15
CA TRP A 49 5.66 -6.28 -0.29
C TRP A 49 6.04 -4.87 -0.77
N GLY A 50 5.54 -3.84 -0.08
CA GLY A 50 5.79 -2.46 -0.50
C GLY A 50 5.33 -1.41 0.50
N THR A 51 5.66 -0.15 0.22
CA THR A 51 5.16 1.03 0.96
C THR A 51 4.16 1.77 0.10
N ILE A 52 3.08 2.25 0.72
CA ILE A 52 2.15 3.20 0.12
C ILE A 52 2.20 4.52 0.88
N ALA A 53 2.22 5.63 0.16
CA ALA A 53 2.02 6.97 0.71
C ALA A 53 0.68 7.52 0.23
N THR A 54 -0.14 8.07 1.12
CA THR A 54 -1.45 8.61 0.78
C THR A 54 -1.62 10.05 1.23
N SER A 55 -2.29 10.87 0.42
CA SER A 55 -2.62 12.26 0.81
C SER A 55 -3.77 12.36 1.82
N LYS A 56 -4.40 11.25 2.18
CA LYS A 56 -5.47 11.14 3.17
C LYS A 56 -5.23 9.92 4.04
N GLU A 57 -5.55 10.04 5.31
CA GLU A 57 -5.45 8.93 6.23
C GLU A 57 -6.39 7.78 5.82
N ILE A 58 -5.83 6.57 5.78
CA ILE A 58 -6.59 5.32 5.66
C ILE A 58 -7.00 4.88 7.07
N ASN A 59 -8.30 4.64 7.25
CA ASN A 59 -8.81 4.00 8.46
C ASN A 59 -8.58 2.48 8.37
N LEU A 60 -7.59 1.97 9.10
CA LEU A 60 -7.25 0.55 9.15
C LEU A 60 -8.20 -0.29 10.01
N GLY A 61 -9.22 0.33 10.59
CA GLY A 61 -10.13 -0.35 11.52
C GLY A 61 -9.46 -0.73 12.85
N LYS A 62 -10.21 -1.48 13.66
CA LYS A 62 -9.82 -1.85 15.03
C LYS A 62 -8.61 -2.77 15.10
N ASP A 63 -8.43 -3.60 14.08
CA ASP A 63 -7.40 -4.64 14.04
C ASP A 63 -6.06 -4.11 13.50
N GLY A 64 -6.05 -2.87 13.00
CA GLY A 64 -4.85 -2.19 12.53
C GLY A 64 -4.40 -2.60 11.13
N TYR A 65 -5.26 -3.29 10.37
CA TYR A 65 -5.01 -3.66 8.98
C TYR A 65 -6.30 -3.78 8.15
N ILE A 66 -6.16 -3.63 6.84
CA ILE A 66 -7.22 -3.91 5.85
C ILE A 66 -6.81 -5.18 5.09
N ILE A 67 -7.74 -6.12 4.94
CA ILE A 67 -7.58 -7.28 4.06
C ILE A 67 -7.93 -6.86 2.64
N LEU A 68 -7.06 -7.20 1.70
CA LEU A 68 -7.28 -7.04 0.26
C LEU A 68 -7.78 -8.38 -0.29
N ASP A 69 -8.79 -8.33 -1.15
CA ASP A 69 -9.08 -9.47 -2.02
C ASP A 69 -8.10 -9.52 -3.21
N ASP A 70 -8.20 -10.60 -4.00
CA ASP A 70 -7.29 -10.82 -5.13
C ASP A 70 -7.36 -9.69 -6.18
N GLU A 71 -8.56 -9.14 -6.44
CA GLU A 71 -8.74 -8.05 -7.39
C GLU A 71 -8.12 -6.74 -6.87
N GLU A 72 -8.30 -6.45 -5.59
CA GLU A 72 -7.71 -5.28 -4.92
C GLU A 72 -6.16 -5.40 -4.87
N GLY A 73 -5.63 -6.60 -4.59
CA GLY A 73 -4.20 -6.89 -4.61
C GLY A 73 -3.57 -6.70 -5.99
N ASP A 74 -4.23 -7.20 -7.04
CA ASP A 74 -3.79 -7.08 -8.42
C ASP A 74 -3.69 -5.63 -8.91
N LEU A 75 -4.50 -4.72 -8.36
CA LEU A 75 -4.39 -3.29 -8.66
C LEU A 75 -3.04 -2.74 -8.20
N PHE A 76 -2.53 -3.15 -7.04
CA PHE A 76 -1.22 -2.69 -6.57
C PHE A 76 -0.08 -3.19 -7.46
N VAL A 77 -0.17 -4.42 -7.96
CA VAL A 77 0.82 -5.00 -8.89
C VAL A 77 0.80 -4.26 -10.23
N GLN A 78 -0.39 -4.08 -10.81
CA GLN A 78 -0.55 -3.41 -12.10
C GLN A 78 -0.06 -1.96 -12.05
N GLU A 79 -0.32 -1.27 -10.95
CA GLU A 79 0.16 0.08 -10.76
C GLU A 79 1.68 0.03 -10.54
N ALA A 80 2.24 -0.66 -9.55
CA ALA A 80 3.69 -0.70 -9.30
C ALA A 80 4.55 -0.96 -10.57
N GLY A 81 4.11 -1.85 -11.46
CA GLY A 81 4.80 -2.15 -12.71
C GLY A 81 4.75 -1.06 -13.79
N ARG A 82 3.89 -0.04 -13.69
CA ARG A 82 3.69 0.98 -14.73
C ARG A 82 4.61 2.20 -14.62
N PHE A 83 5.00 2.64 -13.42
CA PHE A 83 5.85 3.81 -13.17
C PHE A 83 6.39 3.76 -11.72
N GLY A 84 7.65 4.16 -11.49
CA GLY A 84 8.30 4.14 -10.16
C GLY A 84 7.73 5.07 -9.08
N SER A 85 6.53 5.63 -9.27
CA SER A 85 5.74 6.42 -8.32
C SER A 85 4.35 6.68 -8.95
N ILE A 86 3.25 6.17 -8.37
CA ILE A 86 1.92 6.22 -9.02
C ILE A 86 0.77 6.60 -8.10
N ARG A 87 -0.04 7.53 -8.63
CA ARG A 87 -1.34 8.02 -8.16
C ARG A 87 -2.50 7.10 -8.56
N ILE A 88 -3.13 6.44 -7.60
CA ILE A 88 -4.37 5.67 -7.81
C ILE A 88 -5.59 6.55 -7.49
N GLU A 89 -6.51 6.71 -8.45
CA GLU A 89 -7.81 7.35 -8.24
C GLU A 89 -8.95 6.32 -8.38
N LYS A 90 -9.56 5.87 -7.27
CA LYS A 90 -10.73 4.94 -7.28
C LYS A 90 -11.92 5.52 -6.52
N GLU A 91 -13.13 5.31 -7.03
CA GLU A 91 -14.41 5.50 -6.31
C GLU A 91 -14.94 4.14 -5.86
N GLY A 92 -14.98 3.90 -4.55
CA GLY A 92 -15.39 2.62 -3.96
C GLY A 92 -14.56 2.25 -2.74
N ARG A 93 -14.89 1.15 -2.06
CA ARG A 93 -14.01 0.56 -1.03
C ARG A 93 -12.70 0.14 -1.70
N LEU A 94 -11.58 0.35 -1.00
CA LEU A 94 -10.19 0.27 -1.50
C LEU A 94 -9.99 -0.98 -2.35
#